data_AF-A0A6B3G086-F1
#
_entry.id   AF-A0A6B3G086-F1
#
_cell.length_a   1.000
_cell.length_b   1.000
_cell.length_c   1.000
_cell.angle_alpha   90.00
_cell.angle_beta   90.00
_cell.angle_gamma   90.00
#
_symmetry.space_group_name_H-M   'P 1'
#
loop_
_entity.id
_entity.type
_entity.pdbx_description
1 polymer ?
#
loop_
_entity_poly.entity_id
_entity_poly.type
_entity_poly.pdbx_seq_one_letter_code
_entity_poly.pdbx_strand_id
1 'polypeptide(L)' 'EGLIQFVLAAHEGQRNTRLFWAACRAYEHGFGDALADALTAAAVRTGLPEHEARAAIASAARLTSRRGEETNGAA' A
#
# COMPACT_ATOMS: atom_id res chain seq x y z
N GLU A 1 -11.30 4.32 -5.38
CA GLU A 1 -10.56 5.27 -6.27
C GLU A 1 -9.64 6.25 -5.54
N GLY A 2 -10.02 6.84 -4.40
CA GLY A 2 -9.21 7.86 -3.72
C GLY A 2 -7.76 7.47 -3.39
N LEU A 3 -7.52 6.21 -2.98
CA LEU A 3 -6.16 5.71 -2.70
C LEU A 3 -5.27 5.65 -3.96
N ILE A 4 -5.84 5.27 -5.10
CA ILE A 4 -5.12 5.21 -6.38
C ILE A 4 -4.71 6.62 -6.81
N GLN A 5 -5.65 7.57 -6.75
CA GLN A 5 -5.36 8.97 -7.09
C GLN A 5 -4.33 9.59 -6.15
N PHE A 6 -4.36 9.24 -4.86
CA PHE A 6 -3.34 9.67 -3.90
C PHE A 6 -1.93 9.19 -4.27
N VAL A 7 -1.79 7.95 -4.73
CA VAL A 7 -0.50 7.43 -5.22
C VAL A 7 -0.08 8.14 -6.50
N LEU A 8 -1.01 8.37 -7.43
CA LEU A 8 -0.72 9.06 -8.70
C LEU A 8 -0.24 10.51 -8.51
N ALA A 9 -0.67 11.17 -7.44
CA ALA A 9 -0.21 12.50 -7.07
C ALA A 9 1.19 12.51 -6.42
N ALA A 10 1.88 11.37 -6.32
CA ALA A 10 3.19 11.31 -5.68
C ALA A 10 4.29 11.92 -6.55
N HIS A 11 5.03 12.86 -5.96
CA HIS A 11 6.25 13.40 -6.53
C HIS A 11 7.47 12.53 -6.19
N GLU A 12 8.58 12.79 -6.88
CA GLU A 12 9.87 12.19 -6.56
C GLU A 12 10.22 12.37 -5.07
N GLY A 13 10.84 11.34 -4.48
CA GLY A 13 11.10 11.26 -3.04
C GLY A 13 9.90 10.84 -2.17
N GLN A 14 8.66 10.84 -2.71
CA GLN A 14 7.45 10.49 -1.94
C GLN A 14 6.71 9.26 -2.48
N ARG A 15 7.09 8.73 -3.64
CA ARG A 15 6.40 7.64 -4.35
C ARG A 15 6.19 6.40 -3.49
N ASN A 16 7.28 5.87 -2.92
CA ASN A 16 7.23 4.68 -2.08
C ASN A 16 6.44 4.94 -0.78
N THR A 17 6.69 6.06 -0.10
CA THR A 17 5.99 6.41 1.15
C THR A 17 4.47 6.56 0.93
N ARG A 18 4.06 7.22 -0.16
CA ARG A 18 2.65 7.37 -0.51
C ARG A 18 2.00 6.05 -0.89
N LEU A 19 2.68 5.22 -1.67
CA LEU A 19 2.22 3.87 -1.99
C LEU A 19 2.04 3.03 -0.73
N PHE A 20 3.04 3.03 0.15
CA PHE A 20 3.01 2.26 1.39
C PHE A 20 1.84 2.69 2.28
N TRP A 21 1.64 3.99 2.47
CA TRP A 21 0.50 4.51 3.22
C TRP A 21 -0.84 4.08 2.60
N ALA A 22 -0.97 4.20 1.28
CA ALA A 22 -2.20 3.80 0.58
C ALA A 22 -2.46 2.29 0.69
N ALA A 23 -1.41 1.47 0.59
CA ALA A 23 -1.51 0.02 0.75
C ALA A 23 -1.90 -0.36 2.19
N CYS A 24 -1.28 0.23 3.21
CA CYS A 24 -1.69 0.01 4.61
C CYS A 24 -3.17 0.32 4.80
N ARG A 25 -3.63 1.46 4.26
CA ARG A 25 -5.04 1.86 4.35
C ARG A 25 -5.97 0.92 3.60
N ALA A 26 -5.56 0.37 2.46
CA ALA A 26 -6.34 -0.63 1.75
C ALA A 26 -6.47 -1.93 2.56
N TYR A 27 -5.37 -2.44 3.14
CA TYR A 27 -5.39 -3.66 3.96
C TYR A 27 -6.17 -3.48 5.26
N GLU A 28 -6.08 -2.32 5.91
CA GLU A 28 -6.84 -2.01 7.13
C GLU A 28 -8.36 -2.10 6.92
N HIS A 29 -8.82 -1.82 5.70
CA HIS A 29 -10.24 -1.84 5.33
C HIS A 29 -10.64 -3.09 4.54
N GLY A 30 -9.75 -4.09 4.43
CA GLY A 30 -10.02 -5.36 3.74
C GLY A 30 -10.03 -5.27 2.20
N PHE A 31 -9.53 -4.17 1.62
CA PHE A 31 -9.46 -3.97 0.17
C PHE A 31 -8.05 -4.19 -0.41
N GLY A 32 -7.09 -4.61 0.42
CA GLY A 32 -5.68 -4.71 0.04
C GLY A 32 -5.43 -5.57 -1.20
N ASP A 33 -5.95 -6.79 -1.23
CA ASP A 33 -5.75 -7.71 -2.34
C ASP A 33 -6.47 -7.24 -3.62
N ALA A 34 -7.68 -6.69 -3.48
CA ALA A 34 -8.44 -6.14 -4.61
C ALA A 34 -7.78 -4.90 -5.24
N LEU A 35 -7.02 -4.13 -4.45
CA LEU A 35 -6.36 -2.90 -4.91
C LEU A 35 -4.87 -3.07 -5.21
N ALA A 36 -4.25 -4.21 -4.89
CA ALA A 36 -2.80 -4.40 -5.01
C ALA A 36 -2.28 -4.13 -6.44
N ASP A 37 -2.93 -4.68 -7.46
CA ASP A 37 -2.53 -4.47 -8.86
C ASP A 37 -2.74 -3.02 -9.30
N ALA A 38 -3.86 -2.40 -8.90
CA ALA A 38 -4.16 -1.02 -9.25
C ALA A 38 -3.20 -0.02 -8.57
N LEU A 39 -2.83 -0.27 -7.31
CA LEU A 39 -1.82 0.52 -6.58
C LEU A 39 -0.42 0.33 -7.17
N THR A 40 -0.08 -0.89 -7.60
CA THR A 40 1.18 -1.17 -8.30
C THR A 40 1.26 -0.38 -9.61
N ALA A 41 0.22 -0.46 -10.44
CA ALA A 41 0.15 0.29 -11.69
C ALA A 41 0.24 1.81 -11.47
N ALA A 42 -0.44 2.32 -10.44
CA ALA A 42 -0.35 3.74 -10.08
C ALA A 42 1.07 4.16 -9.67
N ALA A 43 1.76 3.36 -8.86
CA ALA A 43 3.12 3.65 -8.44
C ALA A 43 4.11 3.62 -9.62
N VAL A 44 3.97 2.63 -10.51
CA VAL A 44 4.78 2.55 -11.74
C VAL A 44 4.60 3.79 -12.61
N ARG A 45 3.37 4.29 -12.76
CA ARG A 45 3.10 5.55 -13.48
C ARG A 45 3.76 6.77 -12.86
N THR A 46 4.02 6.76 -11.55
CA THR A 46 4.74 7.86 -10.88
C THR A 46 6.25 7.79 -11.11
N GLY A 47 6.77 6.65 -11.61
CA GLY A 47 8.19 6.38 -11.80
C GLY A 47 8.82 5.50 -10.72
N LEU A 48 8.02 4.80 -9.89
CA LEU A 48 8.52 3.80 -8.96
C LEU A 48 8.73 2.46 -9.72
N PRO A 49 9.87 1.77 -9.58
CA PRO A 49 10.05 0.45 -10.17
C PRO A 49 8.98 -0.53 -9.70
N GLU A 50 8.48 -1.38 -10.60
CA GLU A 50 7.39 -2.31 -10.29
C GLU A 50 7.75 -3.29 -9.15
N HIS A 51 8.98 -3.81 -9.15
CA HIS A 51 9.44 -4.71 -8.08
C HIS A 51 9.46 -4.01 -6.71
N GLU A 52 9.82 -2.72 -6.66
CA GLU A 52 9.81 -1.93 -5.44
C GLU A 52 8.37 -1.67 -4.99
N ALA A 53 7.46 -1.38 -5.93
CA ALA A 53 6.04 -1.20 -5.64
C ALA A 53 5.42 -2.47 -5.03
N ARG A 54 5.68 -3.64 -5.64
CA ARG A 54 5.20 -4.94 -5.11
C ARG A 54 5.79 -5.23 -3.73
N ALA A 55 7.08 -4.95 -3.53
CA ALA A 55 7.73 -5.12 -2.23
C ALA A 55 7.13 -4.22 -1.13
N ALA A 56 6.78 -2.98 -1.48
CA ALA A 56 6.12 -2.04 -0.57
C ALA A 56 4.71 -2.51 -0.17
N ILE A 57 3.91 -2.96 -1.15
CA ILE A 57 2.56 -3.52 -0.89
C ILE A 57 2.65 -4.77 -0.02
N ALA A 58 3.56 -5.69 -0.31
CA ALA A 58 3.78 -6.88 0.51
C ALA A 58 4.21 -6.52 1.94
N SER A 59 4.97 -5.45 2.11
CA SER A 59 5.37 -4.96 3.44
C SER A 59 4.19 -4.35 4.21
N ALA A 60 3.32 -3.61 3.52
CA ALA A 60 2.08 -3.08 4.10
C ALA A 60 1.14 -4.21 4.53
N ALA A 61 0.94 -5.23 3.69
CA ALA A 61 0.14 -6.41 4.02
C ALA A 61 0.62 -7.07 5.33
N ARG A 62 1.93 -7.36 5.42
CA ARG A 62 2.53 -7.96 6.62
C ARG A 62 2.39 -7.06 7.85
N LEU A 63 2.57 -5.75 7.71
CA LEU A 63 2.43 -4.80 8.83
C LEU A 63 0.99 -4.80 9.36
N THR A 64 0.00 -4.76 8.47
CA THR A 64 -1.41 -4.72 8.86
C THR A 64 -1.87 -6.05 9.45
N SER A 65 -1.42 -7.20 8.92
CA SER A 65 -1.71 -8.50 9.51
C SER A 65 -1.23 -8.60 10.96
N ARG A 66 0.03 -8.20 11.23
CA ARG A 66 0.57 -8.21 12.61
C ARG A 66 -0.22 -7.33 13.57
N ARG A 67 -0.65 -6.16 13.11
CA ARG A 67 -1.45 -5.25 13.95
C ARG A 67 -2.81 -5.83 14.31
N GLY A 68 -3.44 -6.58 13.39
CA GLY A 68 -4.68 -7.30 13.66
C GLY A 68 -4.52 -8.38 14.72
N GLU A 69 -3.38 -9.08 14.72
CA GLU A 69 -3.03 -10.10 15.72
C GLU A 69 -2.77 -9.48 17.11
N GLU A 70 -2.05 -8.37 17.18
CA GLU A 70 -1.77 -7.64 18.44
C GLU A 70 -3.06 -7.12 19.11
N THR A 71 -4.05 -6.67 18.32
CA THR A 71 -5.37 -6.27 18.88
C THR A 71 -6.20 -7.45 19.39
N ASN A 72 -5.95 -8.68 18.93
CA ASN A 72 -6.73 -9.86 19.29
C ASN A 72 -6.11 -10.67 20.44
N GLY A 73 -4.85 -10.42 20.79
CA GLY A 73 -4.12 -11.09 21.87
C GLY A 73 -4.12 -10.37 23.23
N ALA A 74 -4.80 -9.23 23.35
CA ALA A 74 -4.88 -8.43 24.58
C ALA A 74 -6.14 -8.71 25.43
N ALA A 75 -6.73 -9.90 25.32
CA ALA A 75 -7.92 -10.33 26.06
C ALA A 75 -7.56 -11.30 27.20
#